data_AF-A0A526XRY9-F1
#
_entry.id   AF-A0A526XRY9-F1
#
_cell.length_a   1.000
_cell.length_b   1.000
_cell.length_c   1.000
_cell.angle_alpha   90.00
_cell.angle_beta   90.00
_cell.angle_gamma   90.00
#
_symmetry.space_group_name_H-M   'P 1'
#
loop_
_entity.id
_entity.type
_entity.pdbx_description
1 polymer ?
#
loop_
_entity_poly.entity_id
_entity_poly.type
_entity_poly.pdbx_seq_one_letter_code
_entity_poly.pdbx_strand_id
1 'polypeptide(L)'
;SNETSAPRLSNGRTATLLSCGEAGLGATLAALRAQWRGRQASQPVSNFDDFAKALEAARFPVFLFSGDATEGLALEMLQGLISDLNRKSRASGLHL
;
A
#
# COMPACT_ATOMS: atom_id res chain seq x y z
N SER A 1 -7.74 -13.21 18.15
CA SER A 1 -8.08 -13.49 16.74
C SER A 1 -9.19 -12.53 16.33
N ASN A 2 -8.83 -11.41 15.70
CA ASN A 2 -9.81 -10.52 15.08
C ASN A 2 -9.40 -10.45 13.61
N GLU A 3 -9.93 -11.36 12.79
CA GLU A 3 -9.80 -11.25 11.35
C GLU A 3 -10.59 -10.02 10.92
N THR A 4 -9.91 -8.89 10.76
CA THR A 4 -10.49 -7.68 10.21
C THR A 4 -10.79 -7.95 8.75
N SER A 5 -11.98 -8.50 8.48
CA SER A 5 -12.43 -8.80 7.12
C SER A 5 -12.38 -7.53 6.29
N ALA A 6 -11.75 -7.59 5.12
CA ALA A 6 -11.54 -6.42 4.29
C ALA A 6 -12.88 -5.78 3.90
N PRO A 7 -12.99 -4.44 3.93
CA PRO A 7 -14.26 -3.78 3.67
C PRO A 7 -14.75 -4.10 2.25
N ARG A 8 -16.08 -4.26 2.12
CA ARG A 8 -16.70 -4.34 0.80
C ARG A 8 -16.66 -2.97 0.15
N LEU A 9 -16.17 -2.93 -1.08
CA LEU A 9 -16.23 -1.76 -1.94
C LEU A 9 -17.59 -1.72 -2.65
N SER A 10 -17.91 -0.58 -3.26
CA SER A 10 -19.10 -0.46 -4.11
C SER A 10 -19.11 -1.53 -5.21
N ASN A 11 -20.30 -1.91 -5.65
CA ASN A 11 -20.52 -2.89 -6.73
C ASN A 11 -20.07 -4.33 -6.41
N GLY A 12 -20.05 -4.72 -5.14
CA GLY A 12 -19.79 -6.11 -4.72
C GLY A 12 -18.31 -6.52 -4.80
N ARG A 13 -17.40 -5.57 -5.02
CA ARG A 13 -15.95 -5.83 -4.98
C ARG A 13 -15.46 -5.89 -3.54
N THR A 14 -14.43 -6.67 -3.30
CA THR A 14 -13.80 -6.80 -1.99
C THR A 14 -12.42 -6.14 -2.03
N ALA A 15 -12.08 -5.36 -1.01
CA ALA A 15 -10.71 -4.88 -0.86
C ALA A 15 -9.79 -6.04 -0.48
N THR A 16 -8.51 -5.98 -0.88
CA THR A 16 -7.49 -6.92 -0.40
C THR A 16 -6.67 -6.21 0.66
N LEU A 17 -6.59 -6.78 1.86
CA LEU A 17 -5.80 -6.21 2.94
C LEU A 17 -4.30 -6.42 2.68
N LEU A 18 -3.52 -5.35 2.82
CA LEU A 18 -2.07 -5.38 2.87
C LEU A 18 -1.64 -5.06 4.30
N SER A 19 -0.88 -5.95 4.93
CA SER A 19 -0.46 -5.80 6.32
C SER A 19 0.91 -6.43 6.55
N CYS A 20 1.70 -5.78 7.42
CA CYS A 20 2.91 -6.31 8.03
C CYS A 20 2.60 -6.78 9.47
N GLY A 21 1.52 -7.54 9.65
CA GLY A 21 1.02 -7.99 10.95
C GLY A 21 0.63 -6.82 11.87
N GLU A 22 1.03 -6.92 13.15
CA GLU A 22 0.71 -5.95 14.20
C GLU A 22 1.58 -4.67 14.15
N ALA A 23 2.49 -4.55 13.17
CA ALA A 23 3.45 -3.43 13.10
C ALA A 23 2.83 -2.09 12.64
N GLY A 24 1.53 -2.06 12.33
CA GLY A 24 0.80 -0.86 11.96
C GLY A 24 1.05 -0.36 10.53
N LEU A 25 0.43 0.79 10.19
CA LEU A 25 0.40 1.33 8.83
C LEU A 25 1.79 1.79 8.36
N GLY A 26 2.53 2.53 9.19
CA GLY A 26 3.86 3.04 8.84
C GLY A 26 4.84 1.92 8.49
N ALA A 27 4.91 0.88 9.32
CA ALA A 27 5.74 -0.30 9.05
C ALA A 27 5.28 -1.07 7.81
N THR A 28 3.96 -1.20 7.60
CA THR A 28 3.40 -1.83 6.40
C THR A 28 3.82 -1.07 5.14
N LEU A 29 3.74 0.26 5.12
CA LEU A 29 4.17 1.08 3.98
C LEU A 29 5.68 1.04 3.77
N ALA A 30 6.47 1.04 4.84
CA ALA A 30 7.93 0.88 4.75
C ALA A 30 8.32 -0.47 4.13
N ALA A 31 7.70 -1.57 4.58
CA ALA A 31 7.91 -2.91 4.04
C ALA A 31 7.41 -3.03 2.59
N LEU A 32 6.28 -2.41 2.27
CA LEU A 32 5.71 -2.38 0.91
C LEU A 32 6.69 -1.70 -0.06
N ARG A 33 7.20 -0.53 0.33
CA ARG A 33 8.19 0.21 -0.46
C ARG A 33 9.51 -0.56 -0.61
N ALA A 34 10.00 -1.18 0.46
CA ALA A 34 11.21 -1.99 0.42
C ALA A 34 11.07 -3.15 -0.58
N GLN A 35 9.99 -3.93 -0.48
CA GLN A 35 9.72 -5.05 -1.39
C GLN A 35 9.56 -4.59 -2.83
N TRP A 36 8.84 -3.47 -3.08
CA TRP A 36 8.72 -2.89 -4.43
C TRP A 36 10.08 -2.54 -5.05
N ARG A 37 11.07 -2.18 -4.22
CA ARG A 37 12.45 -1.88 -4.64
C ARG A 37 13.34 -3.13 -4.71
N GLY A 38 12.82 -4.33 -4.52
CA GLY A 38 13.58 -5.57 -4.46
C GLY A 38 14.47 -5.66 -3.21
N ARG A 39 14.14 -4.94 -2.14
CA ARG A 39 14.85 -4.99 -0.86
C ARG A 39 14.14 -5.93 0.10
N GLN A 40 14.92 -6.56 0.97
CA GLN A 40 14.41 -7.41 2.03
C GLN A 40 13.71 -6.56 3.10
N ALA A 41 12.56 -7.04 3.59
CA ALA A 41 11.88 -6.53 4.77
C ALA A 41 11.90 -7.63 5.83
N SER A 42 12.07 -7.27 7.11
CA SER A 42 12.11 -8.24 8.21
C SER A 42 10.81 -9.05 8.31
N GLN A 43 9.70 -8.45 7.90
CA GLN A 43 8.42 -9.11 7.75
C GLN A 43 7.83 -8.67 6.40
N PRO A 44 7.48 -9.62 5.50
CA PRO A 44 6.89 -9.29 4.22
C PRO A 44 5.44 -8.83 4.39
N VAL A 45 5.00 -7.96 3.47
CA VAL A 45 3.61 -7.51 3.38
C VAL A 45 2.74 -8.62 2.81
N SER A 46 1.62 -8.91 3.47
CA SER A 46 0.61 -9.85 2.97
C SER A 46 0.10 -9.46 1.58
N ASN A 47 -0.16 -10.43 0.71
CA ASN A 47 -0.71 -10.22 -0.64
C ASN A 47 0.13 -9.28 -1.54
N PHE A 48 1.46 -9.21 -1.31
CA PHE A 48 2.36 -8.36 -2.09
C PHE A 48 2.37 -8.70 -3.58
N ASP A 49 2.42 -9.99 -3.94
CA ASP A 49 2.47 -10.41 -5.35
C ASP A 49 1.22 -9.98 -6.12
N ASP A 50 0.05 -10.05 -5.50
CA ASP A 50 -1.20 -9.60 -6.11
C ASP A 50 -1.26 -8.09 -6.23
N PHE A 51 -0.72 -7.36 -5.25
CA PHE A 51 -0.52 -5.92 -5.33
C PHE A 51 0.41 -5.53 -6.49
N ALA A 52 1.54 -6.23 -6.64
CA ALA A 52 2.51 -5.97 -7.71
C ALA A 52 1.89 -6.20 -9.10
N LYS A 53 1.19 -7.33 -9.29
CA LYS A 53 0.45 -7.62 -10.53
C LYS A 53 -0.62 -6.57 -10.83
N ALA A 54 -1.37 -6.15 -9.80
CA ALA A 54 -2.39 -5.11 -9.96
C ALA A 54 -1.78 -3.76 -10.37
N LEU A 55 -0.63 -3.39 -9.80
CA LEU A 55 0.10 -2.18 -10.18
C LEU A 55 0.63 -2.24 -11.61
N GLU A 56 1.16 -3.39 -12.04
CA GLU A 56 1.66 -3.59 -13.41
C GLU A 56 0.53 -3.50 -14.45
N ALA A 57 -0.66 -4.03 -14.12
CA ALA A 57 -1.84 -3.93 -14.96
C ALA A 57 -2.50 -2.53 -14.95
N ALA A 58 -2.25 -1.73 -13.93
CA ALA A 58 -2.85 -0.41 -13.78
C ALA A 58 -2.14 0.65 -14.63
N ARG A 59 -2.86 1.27 -15.57
CA ARG A 59 -2.35 2.40 -16.36
C ARG A 59 -2.12 3.67 -15.53
N PHE A 60 -2.88 3.85 -14.45
CA PHE A 60 -2.81 5.00 -13.55
C PHE A 60 -3.23 4.63 -12.12
N PRO A 61 -2.34 4.00 -11.33
CA PRO A 61 -2.61 3.71 -9.93
C PRO A 61 -2.84 4.98 -9.09
N VAL A 62 -3.87 4.95 -8.25
CA VAL A 62 -4.23 6.03 -7.33
C VAL A 62 -4.26 5.49 -5.90
N PHE A 63 -3.58 6.19 -4.99
CA PHE A 63 -3.53 5.90 -3.57
C PHE A 63 -4.40 6.90 -2.81
N LEU A 64 -5.44 6.42 -2.13
CA LEU A 64 -6.35 7.23 -1.33
C LEU A 64 -5.96 7.16 0.14
N PHE A 65 -5.91 8.30 0.83
CA PHE A 65 -5.58 8.38 2.25
C PHE A 65 -6.31 9.52 2.94
N SER A 66 -6.62 9.40 4.23
CA SER A 66 -7.27 10.44 5.03
C SER A 66 -6.49 10.75 6.32
N GLY A 67 -6.68 11.96 6.84
CA GLY A 67 -5.71 12.64 7.71
C GLY A 67 -5.64 12.22 9.17
N ASP A 68 -6.57 11.43 9.70
CA ASP A 68 -6.67 11.27 11.17
C ASP A 68 -5.74 10.20 11.76
N ALA A 69 -5.20 9.29 10.94
CA ALA A 69 -4.40 8.14 11.39
C ALA A 69 -3.06 7.98 10.64
N THR A 70 -2.70 8.92 9.77
CA THR A 70 -1.45 8.81 9.00
C THR A 70 -0.35 9.55 9.73
N GLU A 71 0.28 8.87 10.69
CA GLU A 71 1.54 9.33 11.30
C GLU A 71 2.53 9.80 10.23
N GLY A 72 3.33 10.84 10.49
CA GLY A 72 4.21 11.45 9.49
C GLY A 72 5.07 10.44 8.72
N LEU A 73 5.54 9.39 9.40
CA LEU A 73 6.29 8.30 8.78
C LEU A 73 5.48 7.54 7.70
N ALA A 74 4.20 7.29 7.93
CA ALA A 74 3.34 6.61 6.96
C ALA A 74 3.16 7.47 5.69
N LEU A 75 2.98 8.79 5.83
CA LEU A 75 2.91 9.71 4.69
C LEU A 75 4.23 9.73 3.92
N GLU A 76 5.37 9.82 4.60
CA GLU A 76 6.68 9.80 3.96
C GLU A 76 6.94 8.49 3.18
N MET A 77 6.56 7.35 3.75
CA MET A 77 6.69 6.06 3.07
C MET A 77 5.77 5.94 1.86
N LEU A 78 4.53 6.42 1.96
CA LEU A 78 3.58 6.45 0.85
C LEU A 78 4.08 7.37 -0.27
N GLN A 79 4.54 8.57 0.05
CA GLN A 79 5.10 9.51 -0.91
C GLN A 79 6.34 8.92 -1.59
N GLY A 80 7.24 8.29 -0.82
CA GLY A 80 8.41 7.61 -1.34
C GLY A 80 8.05 6.46 -2.30
N LEU A 81 7.03 5.65 -1.97
CA LEU A 81 6.52 4.61 -2.85
C LEU A 81 5.97 5.20 -4.15
N ILE A 82 5.15 6.25 -4.08
CA ILE A 82 4.61 6.95 -5.25
C ILE A 82 5.75 7.50 -6.12
N SER A 83 6.78 8.12 -5.52
CA SER A 83 7.96 8.58 -6.24
C SER A 83 8.72 7.43 -6.91
N ASP A 84 8.82 6.27 -6.26
CA ASP A 84 9.48 5.09 -6.83
C ASP A 84 8.69 4.50 -8.01
N LEU A 85 7.36 4.48 -7.94
CA LEU A 85 6.46 4.09 -9.05
C LEU A 85 6.57 5.06 -10.23
N ASN A 86 6.63 6.37 -9.93
CA ASN A 86 6.70 7.43 -10.92
C ASN A 86 8.00 7.45 -11.75
N ARG A 87 9.00 6.63 -11.40
CA ARG A 87 10.21 6.47 -12.24
C ARG A 87 9.95 5.71 -13.54
N LYS A 88 8.91 4.87 -13.59
CA LYS A 88 8.60 4.01 -14.75
C LYS A 88 7.16 4.13 -15.24
N SER A 89 6.24 4.59 -14.38
CA SER A 89 4.81 4.72 -14.70
C SER A 89 4.28 6.03 -14.12
N ARG A 90 2.95 6.22 -14.11
CA ARG A 90 2.26 7.34 -13.47
C ARG A 90 1.41 6.84 -12.31
N ALA A 91 1.68 7.35 -11.12
CA ALA A 91 0.95 7.09 -9.88
C ALA A 91 0.61 8.41 -9.18
N SER A 92 -0.50 8.46 -8.45
CA SER A 92 -0.93 9.66 -7.71
C SER A 92 -1.48 9.32 -6.33
N GLY A 93 -1.25 10.22 -5.38
CA GLY A 93 -1.90 10.20 -4.08
C GLY A 93 -3.02 11.23 -4.03
N LEU A 94 -4.16 10.87 -3.46
CA LEU A 94 -5.28 11.78 -3.23
C LEU A 94 -5.68 11.70 -1.75
N HIS A 95 -5.68 12.88 -1.11
CA HIS A 95 -6.14 13.04 0.27
C HIS A 95 -7.66 13.23 0.30
N LEU A 96 -8.34 12.56 1.23
CA LEU A 96 -9.79 12.55 1.42
C LEU A 96 -10.18 13.22 2.75
#